data_AF-A0A527GIL1-F1
#
_entry.id   AF-A0A527GIL1-F1
#
_cell.length_a   1.000
_cell.length_b   1.000
_cell.length_c   1.000
_cell.angle_alpha   90.00
_cell.angle_beta   90.00
_cell.angle_gamma   90.00
#
_symmetry.space_group_name_H-M   'P 1'
#
loop_
_entity.id
_entity.type
_entity.pdbx_description
1 polymer ?
#
loop_
_entity_poly.entity_id
_entity_poly.type
_entity_poly.pdbx_seq_one_letter_code
_entity_poly.pdbx_strand_id
1 'polypeptide(L)'
;CRYICDDPGVDLYTLNDASLETDQMTALDTRKPYTELPAAFRYRDDANFKACDVKRYYRRVTELRARTVTPANMRNAIIPLPTAKPDLGTVAAVPGIDAEAPGAAQHLSIEAGERPVRLVGPAFFPAE
;
A
#
# COMPACT_ATOMS: atom_id res chain seq x y z
N CYS A 1 10.36 -13.80 -1.06
CA CYS A 1 11.48 -12.95 -0.59
C CYS A 1 12.45 -12.57 -1.69
N ARG A 2 12.95 -13.51 -2.52
CA ARG A 2 13.91 -13.18 -3.60
C ARG A 2 13.45 -12.11 -4.60
N TYR A 3 12.14 -11.91 -4.81
CA TYR A 3 11.63 -10.88 -5.72
C TYR A 3 11.61 -9.46 -5.13
N ILE A 4 11.60 -9.34 -3.80
CA ILE A 4 11.54 -8.04 -3.09
C ILE A 4 12.91 -7.56 -2.64
N CYS A 5 13.86 -8.48 -2.53
CA CYS A 5 15.24 -8.17 -2.15
C CYS A 5 16.09 -8.10 -3.42
N ASP A 6 16.94 -7.08 -3.56
CA ASP A 6 17.81 -6.95 -4.74
C ASP A 6 19.04 -7.88 -4.69
N ASP A 7 19.36 -8.42 -3.52
CA ASP A 7 20.49 -9.33 -3.31
C ASP A 7 20.09 -10.78 -3.67
N PRO A 8 20.86 -11.50 -4.51
CA PRO A 8 20.62 -12.91 -4.79
C PRO A 8 20.90 -13.84 -3.60
N GLY A 9 21.73 -13.43 -2.64
CA GLY A 9 22.08 -14.16 -1.40
C GLY A 9 21.00 -14.08 -0.32
N VAL A 10 19.73 -14.18 -0.70
CA VAL A 10 18.59 -14.10 0.22
C VAL A 10 18.15 -15.49 0.63
N ASP A 11 18.36 -15.78 1.91
CA ASP A 11 17.87 -16.97 2.61
C ASP A 11 16.63 -16.63 3.43
N LEU A 12 15.70 -17.59 3.48
CA LEU A 12 14.49 -17.47 4.29
C LEU A 12 14.75 -18.06 5.67
N TYR A 13 14.54 -17.25 6.70
CA TYR A 13 14.58 -17.67 8.09
C TYR A 13 13.16 -17.73 8.64
N THR A 14 12.86 -18.77 9.40
CA THR A 14 11.53 -19.00 9.97
C THR A 14 11.61 -19.26 11.47
N LEU A 15 10.59 -18.82 12.18
CA LEU A 15 10.30 -19.18 13.56
C LEU A 15 9.32 -20.34 13.58
N ASN A 16 9.60 -21.36 14.38
CA ASN A 16 8.68 -22.49 14.57
C ASN A 16 7.49 -22.09 15.47
N ASP A 17 7.71 -21.11 16.35
CA ASP A 17 6.72 -20.58 17.27
C ASP A 17 6.82 -19.05 17.26
N ALA A 18 5.67 -18.38 17.10
CA ALA A 18 5.58 -16.93 17.02
C ALA A 18 5.83 -16.23 18.37
N SER A 19 5.86 -16.97 19.47
CA SER A 19 6.26 -16.46 20.79
C SER A 19 7.77 -16.35 20.99
N LEU A 20 8.57 -16.91 20.07
CA LEU A 20 10.02 -16.88 20.14
C LEU A 20 10.59 -15.64 19.47
N GLU A 21 11.79 -15.27 19.90
CA GLU A 21 12.50 -14.09 19.45
C GLU A 21 13.30 -14.33 18.16
N THR A 22 13.66 -13.24 17.49
CA THR A 22 14.37 -13.24 16.21
C THR A 22 15.71 -14.00 16.22
N ASP A 23 16.33 -14.14 17.39
CA ASP A 23 17.59 -14.89 17.60
C ASP A 23 17.41 -16.41 17.44
N GLN A 24 16.19 -16.91 17.66
CA GLN A 24 15.83 -18.32 17.54
C GLN A 24 15.33 -18.70 16.13
N MET A 25 15.38 -17.76 15.20
CA MET A 25 15.08 -18.03 13.80
C MET A 25 16.07 -19.04 13.21
N THR A 26 15.58 -19.95 12.36
CA THR A 26 16.41 -20.94 11.66
C THR A 26 16.22 -20.81 10.15
N ALA A 27 17.31 -20.98 9.41
CA ALA A 27 17.29 -20.99 7.95
C ALA A 27 16.48 -22.19 7.46
N LEU A 28 15.55 -21.97 6.54
CA LEU A 28 14.69 -23.04 6.01
C LEU A 28 15.50 -24.13 5.29
N ASP A 29 16.47 -23.71 4.48
CA ASP A 29 17.23 -24.62 3.62
C ASP A 29 18.39 -25.31 4.37
N THR A 30 19.15 -24.55 5.17
CA THR A 30 20.39 -25.04 5.80
C THR A 30 20.20 -25.43 7.27
N ARG A 31 19.06 -25.10 7.88
CA ARG A 31 18.76 -25.26 9.32
C ARG A 31 19.76 -24.59 10.27
N LYS A 32 20.57 -23.66 9.74
CA LYS A 32 21.48 -22.87 10.57
C LYS A 32 20.70 -21.81 11.34
N PRO A 33 21.09 -21.52 12.59
CA PRO A 33 20.48 -20.44 13.36
C PRO A 33 20.80 -19.08 12.73
N TYR A 34 19.90 -18.13 12.92
CA TYR A 34 20.05 -16.77 12.40
C TYR A 34 21.27 -16.05 12.97
N THR A 35 21.68 -16.36 14.20
CA THR A 35 22.84 -15.77 14.88
C THR A 35 24.19 -16.12 14.24
N GLU A 36 24.27 -17.20 13.48
CA GLU A 36 25.52 -17.60 12.77
C GLU A 36 25.79 -16.75 11.53
N LEU A 37 24.80 -15.97 11.05
CA LEU A 37 25.01 -15.05 9.94
C LEU A 37 25.89 -13.87 10.38
N PRO A 38 26.97 -13.54 9.65
CA PRO A 38 27.74 -12.32 9.91
C PRO A 38 26.91 -11.03 9.78
N ALA A 39 25.81 -11.11 9.03
CA ALA A 39 24.87 -10.00 8.82
C ALA A 39 23.67 -10.02 9.79
N ALA A 40 23.65 -10.92 10.77
CA ALA A 40 22.58 -10.98 11.77
C ALA A 40 22.46 -9.64 12.51
N PHE A 41 21.23 -9.20 12.76
CA PHE A 41 20.91 -7.96 13.47
C PHE A 41 21.46 -6.66 12.87
N ARG A 42 22.09 -6.67 11.68
CA ARG A 42 22.63 -5.46 11.06
C ARG A 42 21.60 -4.35 10.86
N TYR A 43 20.32 -4.68 10.76
CA TYR A 43 19.24 -3.70 10.67
C TYR A 43 19.07 -2.84 11.94
N ARG A 44 19.63 -3.26 13.08
CA ARG A 44 19.61 -2.52 14.35
C ARG A 44 20.75 -1.52 14.46
N ASP A 45 21.93 -1.90 13.96
CA ASP A 45 23.17 -1.16 14.18
C ASP A 45 23.60 -0.32 12.97
N ASP A 46 23.19 -0.70 11.76
CA ASP A 46 23.58 -0.03 10.52
C ASP A 46 22.45 0.88 10.00
N ALA A 47 22.68 2.19 10.08
CA ALA A 47 21.75 3.19 9.55
C ALA A 47 21.59 3.11 8.02
N ASN A 48 22.54 2.50 7.31
CA ASN A 48 22.48 2.29 5.85
C ASN A 48 21.95 0.90 5.47
N PHE A 49 21.32 0.20 6.41
CA PHE A 49 20.73 -1.11 6.13
C PHE A 49 19.70 -1.01 5.00
N LYS A 50 19.96 -1.72 3.90
CA LYS A 50 19.03 -1.84 2.77
C LYS A 50 18.03 -2.94 3.05
N ALA A 51 16.86 -2.57 3.56
CA ALA A 51 15.73 -3.48 3.69
C ALA A 51 15.15 -3.86 2.31
N CYS A 52 14.50 -5.02 2.23
CA CYS A 52 13.84 -5.45 1.01
C CYS A 52 12.63 -4.57 0.67
N ASP A 53 12.42 -4.27 -0.62
CA ASP A 53 11.33 -3.42 -1.08
C ASP A 53 10.03 -4.20 -1.21
N VAL A 54 9.22 -4.16 -0.15
CA VAL A 54 7.86 -4.72 -0.14
C VAL A 54 6.91 -4.00 -1.11
N LYS A 55 7.14 -2.72 -1.44
CA LYS A 55 6.30 -1.99 -2.40
C LYS A 55 6.41 -2.60 -3.79
N ARG A 56 7.59 -3.13 -4.14
CA ARG A 56 7.82 -3.86 -5.40
C ARG A 56 6.90 -5.07 -5.55
N TYR A 57 6.66 -5.80 -4.45
CA TYR A 57 5.72 -6.92 -4.43
C TYR A 57 4.30 -6.45 -4.66
N TYR A 58 3.82 -5.47 -3.88
CA TYR A 58 2.46 -4.96 -4.02
C TYR A 58 2.20 -4.39 -5.42
N ARG A 59 3.14 -3.62 -5.99
CA ARG A 59 3.02 -3.12 -7.37
C ARG A 59 2.83 -4.26 -8.37
N ARG A 60 3.59 -5.36 -8.21
CA ARG A 60 3.49 -6.52 -9.09
C ARG A 60 2.17 -7.26 -8.93
N VAL A 61 1.71 -7.45 -7.69
CA VAL A 61 0.41 -8.08 -7.42
C VAL A 61 -0.73 -7.23 -7.97
N THR A 62 -0.68 -5.91 -7.78
CA THR A 62 -1.66 -4.97 -8.33
C THR A 62 -1.66 -5.00 -9.86
N GLU A 63 -0.49 -5.06 -10.50
CA GLU A 63 -0.37 -5.20 -11.96
C GLU A 63 -1.01 -6.51 -12.44
N LEU A 64 -0.72 -7.64 -11.80
CA LEU A 64 -1.31 -8.94 -12.15
C LEU A 64 -2.83 -8.93 -11.97
N ARG A 65 -3.32 -8.34 -10.87
CA ARG A 65 -4.74 -8.19 -10.59
C ARG A 65 -5.42 -7.28 -11.62
N ALA A 66 -4.77 -6.20 -12.03
CA ALA A 66 -5.28 -5.33 -13.09
C ALA A 66 -5.41 -6.11 -14.41
N ARG A 67 -4.39 -6.89 -14.80
CA ARG A 67 -4.44 -7.75 -16.00
C ARG A 67 -5.56 -8.81 -15.97
N THR A 68 -5.94 -9.31 -14.79
CA THR A 68 -7.08 -10.25 -14.67
C THR A 68 -8.43 -9.55 -14.80
N VAL A 69 -8.52 -8.27 -14.49
CA VAL A 69 -9.77 -7.49 -14.51
C VAL A 69 -9.96 -6.80 -15.87
N THR A 70 -8.88 -6.39 -16.54
CA THR A 70 -8.92 -5.84 -17.90
C THR A 70 -8.40 -6.85 -18.91
N PRO A 71 -9.27 -7.57 -19.64
CA PRO A 71 -8.83 -8.48 -20.68
C PRO A 71 -8.12 -7.71 -21.80
N ALA A 72 -6.92 -8.15 -22.17
CA ALA A 72 -6.16 -7.56 -23.28
C ALA A 72 -6.83 -7.79 -24.66
N ASN A 73 -7.73 -8.78 -24.76
CA ASN A 73 -8.52 -9.07 -25.95
C ASN A 73 -9.98 -8.68 -25.70
N MET A 74 -10.37 -7.51 -26.21
CA MET A 74 -11.70 -6.93 -26.03
C MET A 74 -12.76 -7.54 -26.96
N ARG A 75 -12.43 -8.52 -27.81
CA ARG A 75 -13.39 -9.07 -28.78
C ARG A 75 -14.55 -9.83 -28.13
N ASN A 76 -14.33 -10.44 -26.96
CA ASN A 76 -15.33 -11.21 -26.20
C ASN A 76 -15.28 -10.90 -24.70
N ALA A 77 -14.99 -9.66 -24.32
CA ALA A 77 -14.89 -9.28 -22.91
C ALA A 77 -16.28 -9.07 -22.30
N ILE A 78 -16.72 -9.97 -21.41
CA ILE A 78 -17.86 -9.72 -20.51
C ILE A 78 -17.31 -8.91 -19.34
N ILE A 79 -17.47 -7.60 -19.38
CA ILE A 79 -17.09 -6.71 -18.27
C ILE A 79 -18.22 -6.81 -17.23
N PRO A 80 -17.97 -7.38 -16.03
CA PRO A 80 -18.98 -7.41 -15.00
C PRO A 80 -19.29 -5.97 -14.56
N LEU A 81 -20.51 -5.52 -14.85
CA LEU A 81 -21.00 -4.26 -14.32
C LEU A 81 -21.14 -4.39 -12.80
N PRO A 82 -20.62 -3.45 -11.99
CA PRO A 82 -20.84 -3.46 -10.56
C PRO A 82 -22.34 -3.34 -10.29
N THR A 83 -22.95 -4.40 -9.77
CA THR A 83 -24.41 -4.51 -9.56
C THR A 83 -24.90 -3.74 -8.34
N ALA A 84 -24.00 -3.37 -7.43
CA ALA A 84 -24.32 -2.59 -6.25
C ALA A 84 -23.44 -1.34 -6.20
N LYS A 85 -24.05 -0.18 -5.92
CA LYS A 85 -23.33 1.02 -5.51
C LYS A 85 -22.54 0.65 -4.25
N PRO A 86 -21.20 0.71 -4.25
CA PRO A 86 -20.43 0.44 -3.05
C PRO A 86 -20.85 1.44 -1.97
N ASP A 87 -21.15 0.92 -0.77
CA ASP A 87 -21.49 1.74 0.37
C ASP A 87 -20.25 2.52 0.82
N LEU A 88 -20.22 3.81 0.52
CA LEU A 88 -19.10 4.70 0.85
C LEU A 88 -18.91 4.87 2.36
N GLY A 89 -19.89 4.47 3.18
CA GLY A 89 -19.80 4.52 4.63
C GLY A 89 -18.80 3.55 5.25
N THR A 90 -18.48 2.43 4.58
CA THR A 90 -17.55 1.41 5.11
C THR A 90 -16.13 1.51 4.55
N VAL A 91 -15.93 2.11 3.36
CA VAL A 91 -14.59 2.28 2.75
C VAL A 91 -13.83 3.46 3.36
N ALA A 92 -14.54 4.42 3.95
CA ALA A 92 -13.96 5.58 4.65
C ALA A 92 -13.60 5.31 6.12
N ALA A 93 -13.79 4.08 6.62
CA ALA A 93 -13.42 3.71 7.98
C ALA A 93 -11.89 3.44 8.05
N VAL A 94 -11.11 4.51 8.10
CA VAL A 94 -9.75 4.45 8.65
C VAL A 94 -9.90 4.03 10.12
N PRO A 95 -9.25 2.94 10.59
CA PRO A 95 -9.33 2.53 11.99
C PRO A 95 -8.79 3.65 12.87
N GLY A 96 -9.59 4.07 13.84
CA GLY A 96 -9.37 5.26 14.65
C GLY A 96 -8.03 5.28 15.36
N ILE A 97 -7.39 6.44 15.29
CA ILE A 97 -6.42 6.91 16.28
C ILE A 97 -7.09 8.14 16.89
N ASP A 98 -7.55 7.94 18.12
CA ASP A 98 -7.72 8.92 19.19
C ASP A 98 -8.35 10.28 18.84
N ALA A 99 -9.64 10.39 19.18
CA ALA A 99 -10.36 11.60 19.59
C ALA A 99 -9.69 12.96 19.33
N GLU A 100 -9.80 13.47 18.09
CA GLU A 100 -9.80 14.92 17.87
C GLU A 100 -11.24 15.43 17.75
N ALA A 101 -11.55 16.47 18.50
CA ALA A 101 -12.85 17.14 18.48
C ALA A 101 -13.22 17.59 17.05
N PRO A 102 -14.49 17.50 16.64
CA PRO A 102 -14.92 17.98 15.34
C PRO A 102 -14.58 19.47 15.22
N GLY A 103 -13.61 19.78 14.37
CA GLY A 103 -13.23 21.15 14.04
C GLY A 103 -14.43 21.89 13.43
N ALA A 104 -14.60 23.16 13.79
CA ALA A 104 -15.70 24.05 13.44
C ALA A 104 -15.94 24.29 11.93
N ALA A 105 -15.32 23.52 11.03
CA ALA A 105 -15.45 23.62 9.60
C ALA A 105 -16.59 22.77 9.00
N GLN A 106 -17.25 21.92 9.80
CA GLN A 106 -18.28 20.98 9.28
C GLN A 106 -19.72 21.54 9.31
N HIS A 107 -19.92 22.73 9.86
CA HIS A 107 -21.24 23.39 9.87
C HIS A 107 -21.13 24.68 9.09
N LEU A 108 -21.50 24.61 7.81
CA LEU A 108 -22.22 25.63 7.04
C LEU A 108 -22.16 25.19 5.57
N SER A 109 -23.09 24.32 5.18
CA SER A 109 -23.49 24.21 3.78
C SER A 109 -24.03 25.58 3.38
N ILE A 110 -23.19 26.41 2.75
CA ILE A 110 -23.57 27.75 2.33
C ILE A 110 -24.51 27.60 1.14
N GLU A 111 -25.76 28.02 1.33
CA GLU A 111 -26.79 28.06 0.29
C GLU A 111 -26.28 28.77 -0.98
N ALA A 112 -26.65 28.21 -2.14
CA ALA A 112 -26.33 28.72 -3.46
C ALA A 112 -27.14 30.00 -3.79
N GLY A 113 -26.83 31.10 -3.11
CA GLY A 113 -27.27 32.44 -3.49
C GLY A 113 -26.26 33.07 -4.47
N GLU A 114 -26.76 33.75 -5.51
CA GLU A 114 -25.94 34.54 -6.42
C GLU A 114 -25.07 35.53 -5.64
N ARG A 115 -23.77 35.24 -5.58
CA ARG A 115 -22.76 36.16 -5.05
C ARG A 115 -21.90 36.63 -6.23
N PRO A 116 -21.59 37.93 -6.33
CA PRO A 116 -20.69 38.42 -7.36
C PRO A 116 -19.26 37.91 -7.08
N VAL A 117 -18.88 36.82 -7.75
CA VAL A 117 -17.52 36.25 -7.67
C VAL A 117 -16.68 36.89 -8.77
N ARG A 118 -15.61 37.59 -8.37
CA ARG A 118 -14.64 38.14 -9.31
C ARG A 118 -13.58 37.06 -9.60
N LEU A 119 -13.64 36.48 -10.79
CA LEU A 119 -12.61 35.56 -11.28
C LEU A 119 -11.33 36.35 -11.56
N VAL A 120 -10.26 36.03 -10.83
CA VAL A 120 -8.92 36.59 -11.06
C VAL A 120 -7.98 35.43 -11.33
N GLY A 121 -7.66 35.21 -12.60
CA GLY A 121 -6.75 34.16 -13.05
C GLY A 121 -6.81 33.99 -14.57
N PRO A 122 -5.72 33.52 -15.22
CA PRO A 122 -5.72 33.32 -16.66
C PRO A 122 -6.73 32.22 -17.05
N ALA A 123 -7.47 32.45 -18.12
CA ALA A 123 -8.40 31.46 -18.67
C ALA A 123 -7.59 30.34 -19.34
N PHE A 124 -7.57 29.16 -18.72
CA PHE A 124 -6.82 28.01 -19.21
C PHE A 124 -7.56 27.18 -20.26
N PHE A 125 -8.76 27.59 -20.67
CA PHE A 125 -9.55 26.89 -21.68
C PHE A 125 -9.59 27.69 -22.99
N PRO A 126 -9.34 27.06 -24.14
CA PRO A 126 -9.49 27.71 -25.44
C PRO A 126 -10.98 27.98 -25.71
N ALA A 127 -11.29 29.18 -26.17
CA ALA A 127 -12.60 29.48 -26.75
C ALA A 127 -12.69 28.85 -28.14
N GLU A 128 -13.83 28.25 -28.48
CA GLU A 128 -14.14 27.74 -29.82
C GLU A 128 -14.00 28.81 -30.91
#